data_AF-A0A529VHY2-F1
#
_entry.id   AF-A0A529VHY2-F1
#
_cell.length_a   1.000
_cell.length_b   1.000
_cell.length_c   1.000
_cell.angle_alpha   90.00
_cell.angle_beta   90.00
_cell.angle_gamma   90.00
#
_symmetry.space_group_name_H-M   'P 1'
#
loop_
_entity.id
_entity.type
_entity.pdbx_description
1 polymer ?
#
loop_
_entity_poly.entity_id
_entity_poly.type
_entity_poly.pdbx_seq_one_letter_code
_entity_poly.pdbx_strand_id
1 'polypeptide(L)'
;MERRLAAILAADVVGYSRLMGADEAGTLAHLKRLRAEVIEPKIKESRGRIVGSAGDSLLVEFASAVHAVQCAVEAQEGLAAHNASLPEDKRMAFRMGVNLGDVIAQDDTIYGDGVNIAARLEKLAEPGGICVARNVYEQVKGKLDYSYTDLGSHQVHNIVEAVRAYRVSRAKPTSVFSTKDMLALPEKPSIAVLPFDNMSGDPEQGYFADGMVEEIITALSRTRWLFVIARNSSFTYKGRAVDIKQVGRELGVRYVLEGSVRKAASRVRITGQLIDATTGAHLWADRFDGGLEDVFDLQEEVTRSVVGAIAPKLEQAEIERAKRKPTEHLDAYDYYLRGIASLHQLTRESTANALQ
;
A
#
# COMPACT_ATOMS: atom_id res chain seq x y z
N MET A 1 22.01 -38.45 8.39
CA MET A 1 21.70 -37.02 8.65
C MET A 1 22.13 -36.23 7.43
N GLU A 2 21.18 -35.66 6.71
CA GLU A 2 21.44 -34.83 5.53
C GLU A 2 21.13 -33.38 5.89
N ARG A 3 22.09 -32.48 5.63
CA ARG A 3 21.91 -31.03 5.82
C ARG A 3 21.65 -30.38 4.48
N ARG A 4 20.65 -29.50 4.43
CA ARG A 4 20.35 -28.72 3.23
C ARG A 4 19.66 -27.41 3.58
N LEU A 5 19.73 -26.45 2.65
CA LEU A 5 18.97 -25.22 2.72
C LEU A 5 17.52 -25.48 2.29
N ALA A 6 16.56 -25.06 3.10
CA ALA A 6 15.14 -25.21 2.79
C ALA A 6 14.33 -23.98 3.22
N ALA A 7 13.25 -23.70 2.48
CA ALA A 7 12.23 -22.75 2.91
C ALA A 7 11.20 -23.48 3.78
N ILE A 8 10.89 -22.90 4.94
CA ILE A 8 10.14 -23.53 6.01
C ILE A 8 8.95 -22.65 6.32
N LEU A 9 7.74 -23.21 6.25
CA LEU A 9 6.50 -22.57 6.65
C LEU A 9 6.00 -23.24 7.92
N ALA A 10 5.87 -22.47 8.99
CA ALA A 10 5.18 -22.85 10.20
C ALA A 10 3.79 -22.19 10.21
N ALA A 11 2.75 -22.95 10.53
CA ALA A 11 1.40 -22.42 10.68
C ALA A 11 0.75 -22.98 11.95
N ASP A 12 -0.10 -22.17 12.57
CA ASP A 12 -0.81 -22.53 13.80
C ASP A 12 -2.18 -21.88 13.88
N VAL A 13 -3.11 -22.50 14.61
CA VAL A 13 -4.49 -22.00 14.75
C VAL A 13 -4.58 -21.00 15.90
N VAL A 14 -5.21 -19.86 15.64
CA VAL A 14 -5.45 -18.85 16.67
C VAL A 14 -6.50 -19.32 17.65
N GLY A 15 -6.13 -19.41 18.94
CA GLY A 15 -7.07 -19.70 20.01
C GLY A 15 -7.58 -21.14 20.05
N TYR A 16 -6.81 -22.09 19.50
CA TYR A 16 -7.19 -23.51 19.42
C TYR A 16 -7.57 -24.12 20.78
N SER A 17 -6.82 -23.85 21.85
CA SER A 17 -7.14 -24.36 23.19
C SER A 17 -8.53 -23.93 23.68
N ARG A 18 -8.97 -22.72 23.31
CA ARG A 18 -10.32 -22.22 23.66
C ARG A 18 -11.40 -22.95 22.88
N LEU A 19 -11.18 -23.20 21.59
CA LEU A 19 -12.12 -23.93 20.73
C LEU A 19 -12.26 -25.40 21.17
N MET A 20 -11.14 -26.05 21.48
CA MET A 20 -11.10 -27.41 22.01
C MET A 20 -11.85 -27.56 23.34
N GLY A 21 -11.77 -26.56 24.22
CA GLY A 21 -12.51 -26.56 25.49
C GLY A 21 -14.02 -26.38 25.35
N ALA A 22 -14.50 -25.83 24.22
CA ALA A 22 -15.93 -25.61 23.96
C ALA A 22 -16.57 -26.77 23.19
N ASP A 23 -15.89 -27.30 22.18
CA ASP A 23 -16.33 -28.45 21.39
C ASP A 23 -15.11 -29.17 20.78
N GLU A 24 -14.63 -30.19 21.47
CA GLU A 24 -13.44 -30.95 21.09
C GLU A 24 -13.61 -31.66 19.73
N ALA A 25 -14.72 -32.39 19.58
CA ALA A 25 -14.99 -33.19 18.38
C ALA A 25 -15.26 -32.30 17.16
N GLY A 26 -16.07 -31.25 17.32
CA GLY A 26 -16.39 -30.31 16.25
C GLY A 26 -15.17 -29.49 15.82
N THR A 27 -14.34 -29.03 16.76
CA THR A 27 -13.11 -28.27 16.45
C THR A 27 -12.13 -29.13 15.67
N LEU A 28 -11.89 -30.38 16.08
CA LEU A 28 -11.00 -31.29 15.38
C LEU A 28 -11.52 -31.65 13.98
N ALA A 29 -12.82 -31.90 13.84
CA ALA A 29 -13.44 -32.18 12.55
C ALA A 29 -13.35 -30.97 11.60
N HIS A 30 -13.56 -29.76 12.12
CA HIS A 30 -13.44 -28.53 11.36
C HIS A 30 -11.99 -28.28 10.91
N LEU A 31 -11.03 -28.43 11.82
CA LEU A 31 -9.60 -28.31 11.49
C LEU A 31 -9.17 -29.30 10.40
N LYS A 32 -9.57 -30.57 10.52
CA LYS A 32 -9.28 -31.60 9.50
C LYS A 32 -9.85 -31.23 8.14
N ARG A 33 -11.08 -30.71 8.11
CA ARG A 33 -11.73 -30.26 6.87
C ARG A 33 -10.98 -29.09 6.23
N LEU A 34 -10.69 -28.04 7.01
CA LEU A 34 -9.94 -26.88 6.52
C LEU A 34 -8.57 -27.26 5.98
N ARG A 35 -7.86 -28.18 6.65
CA ARG A 35 -6.58 -28.68 6.15
C ARG A 35 -6.73 -29.40 4.82
N ALA A 36 -7.63 -30.38 4.73
CA ALA A 36 -7.80 -31.19 3.54
C ALA A 36 -8.37 -30.42 2.33
N GLU A 37 -9.30 -29.49 2.56
CA GLU A 37 -10.01 -28.79 1.49
C GLU A 37 -9.32 -27.49 1.06
N VAL A 38 -8.55 -26.85 1.94
CA VAL A 38 -7.98 -25.51 1.68
C VAL A 38 -6.46 -25.53 1.71
N ILE A 39 -5.82 -26.04 2.77
CA ILE A 39 -4.38 -25.87 2.99
C ILE A 39 -3.55 -26.89 2.19
N GLU A 40 -3.88 -28.18 2.29
CA GLU A 40 -3.14 -29.27 1.65
C GLU A 40 -3.11 -29.18 0.10
N PRO A 41 -4.20 -28.80 -0.58
CA PRO A 41 -4.16 -28.56 -2.03
C PRO A 41 -3.14 -27.48 -2.41
N LYS A 42 -3.08 -26.38 -1.64
CA LYS A 42 -2.14 -25.26 -1.88
C LYS A 42 -0.69 -25.64 -1.64
N ILE A 43 -0.44 -26.46 -0.63
CA ILE A 43 0.89 -27.04 -0.38
C ILE A 43 1.32 -27.88 -1.58
N LYS A 44 0.43 -28.74 -2.09
CA LYS A 44 0.73 -29.61 -3.23
C LYS A 44 0.96 -28.82 -4.52
N GLU A 45 0.13 -27.83 -4.82
CA GLU A 45 0.28 -26.93 -5.97
C GLU A 45 1.63 -26.20 -5.94
N SER A 46 2.05 -25.75 -4.77
CA SER A 46 3.33 -25.05 -4.54
C SER A 46 4.52 -26.02 -4.36
N ARG A 47 4.33 -27.33 -4.57
CA ARG A 47 5.36 -28.37 -4.41
C ARG A 47 5.99 -28.41 -3.01
N GLY A 48 5.21 -28.10 -1.99
CA GLY A 48 5.60 -28.25 -0.60
C GLY A 48 5.42 -29.69 -0.11
N ARG A 49 6.14 -30.02 0.96
CA ARG A 49 6.03 -31.30 1.67
C ARG A 49 5.72 -31.03 3.13
N ILE A 50 4.66 -31.65 3.66
CA ILE A 50 4.38 -31.59 5.08
C ILE A 50 5.40 -32.47 5.79
N VAL A 51 6.15 -31.88 6.72
CA VAL A 51 7.27 -32.49 7.44
C VAL A 51 7.02 -32.54 8.95
N GLY A 52 5.86 -32.05 9.39
CA GLY A 52 5.42 -32.14 10.76
C GLY A 52 4.00 -31.63 10.91
N SER A 53 3.21 -32.32 11.71
CA SER A 53 1.96 -31.78 12.23
C SER A 53 1.76 -32.28 13.66
N ALA A 54 1.53 -31.36 14.58
CA ALA A 54 1.24 -31.68 15.97
C ALA A 54 0.04 -30.85 16.42
N GLY A 55 -1.11 -31.49 16.59
CA GLY A 55 -2.36 -30.80 16.91
C GLY A 55 -2.75 -29.78 15.82
N ASP A 56 -2.87 -28.53 16.23
CA ASP A 56 -3.15 -27.35 15.41
C ASP A 56 -1.97 -26.83 14.59
N SER A 57 -0.75 -27.17 15.00
CA SER A 57 0.46 -26.77 14.29
C SER A 57 0.71 -27.59 13.02
N LEU A 58 1.26 -26.91 12.01
CA LEU A 58 1.65 -27.47 10.74
C LEU A 58 3.03 -26.95 10.33
N LEU A 59 3.92 -27.85 9.92
CA LEU A 59 5.25 -27.55 9.42
C LEU A 59 5.41 -28.08 8.01
N VAL A 60 5.76 -27.20 7.09
CA VAL A 60 5.86 -27.49 5.66
C VAL A 60 7.21 -27.05 5.13
N GLU A 61 7.85 -27.92 4.36
CA GLU A 61 9.12 -27.68 3.71
C GLU A 61 8.91 -27.41 2.21
N PHE A 62 9.66 -26.43 1.67
CA PHE A 62 9.70 -26.09 0.26
C PHE A 62 11.15 -25.97 -0.20
N ALA A 63 11.40 -26.35 -1.45
CA ALA A 63 12.69 -26.12 -2.11
C ALA A 63 12.92 -24.65 -2.51
N SER A 64 11.89 -23.81 -2.46
CA SER A 64 11.94 -22.40 -2.90
C SER A 64 11.19 -21.50 -1.92
N ALA A 65 11.84 -20.38 -1.56
CA ALA A 65 11.22 -19.32 -0.76
C ALA A 65 10.02 -18.67 -1.48
N VAL A 66 10.06 -18.61 -2.82
CA VAL A 66 8.95 -18.08 -3.64
C VAL A 66 7.72 -18.97 -3.47
N HIS A 67 7.87 -20.29 -3.61
CA HIS A 67 6.75 -21.22 -3.46
C HIS A 67 6.21 -21.23 -2.02
N ALA A 68 7.08 -21.12 -1.01
CA ALA A 68 6.64 -21.07 0.38
C ALA A 68 5.76 -19.84 0.66
N VAL A 69 6.17 -18.65 0.19
CA VAL A 69 5.40 -17.42 0.38
C VAL A 69 4.12 -17.42 -0.44
N GLN A 70 4.16 -17.89 -1.68
CA GLN A 70 2.97 -18.03 -2.51
C GLN A 70 1.94 -18.99 -1.87
N CYS A 71 2.39 -20.15 -1.39
CA CYS A 71 1.55 -21.09 -0.67
C CYS A 71 0.91 -20.45 0.57
N ALA A 72 1.67 -19.69 1.36
CA ALA A 72 1.16 -19.02 2.55
C ALA A 72 0.05 -18.03 2.20
N VAL A 73 0.26 -17.20 1.17
CA VAL A 73 -0.73 -16.21 0.72
C VAL A 73 -1.99 -16.88 0.22
N GLU A 74 -1.86 -17.83 -0.71
CA GLU A 74 -3.02 -18.53 -1.29
C GLU A 74 -3.81 -19.33 -0.23
N ALA A 75 -3.11 -19.94 0.74
CA ALA A 75 -3.77 -20.64 1.85
C ALA A 75 -4.53 -19.67 2.75
N GLN A 76 -3.96 -18.52 3.13
CA GLN A 76 -4.66 -17.51 3.93
C GLN A 76 -5.89 -16.95 3.21
N GLU A 77 -5.83 -16.77 1.89
CA GLU A 77 -6.98 -16.32 1.09
C GLU A 77 -8.09 -17.37 1.05
N GLY A 78 -7.74 -18.63 0.82
CA GLY A 78 -8.71 -19.73 0.87
C GLY A 78 -9.37 -19.85 2.23
N LEU A 79 -8.60 -19.69 3.31
CA LEU A 79 -9.11 -19.70 4.68
C LEU A 79 -10.02 -18.50 4.96
N ALA A 80 -9.67 -17.30 4.49
CA ALA A 80 -10.50 -16.11 4.61
C ALA A 80 -11.83 -16.26 3.84
N ALA A 81 -11.79 -16.80 2.62
CA ALA A 81 -12.97 -17.06 1.81
C ALA A 81 -13.91 -18.09 2.47
N HIS A 82 -13.35 -19.16 3.06
CA HIS A 82 -14.11 -20.14 3.82
C HIS A 82 -14.76 -19.50 5.07
N ASN A 83 -13.98 -18.74 5.85
CA ASN A 83 -14.44 -18.06 7.06
C ASN A 83 -15.50 -16.97 6.80
N ALA A 84 -15.50 -16.34 5.62
CA ALA A 84 -16.48 -15.31 5.27
C ALA A 84 -17.92 -15.83 5.26
N SER A 85 -18.11 -17.13 4.96
CA SER A 85 -19.42 -17.80 4.98
C SER A 85 -19.87 -18.24 6.38
N LEU A 86 -19.01 -18.14 7.39
CA LEU A 86 -19.24 -18.65 8.73
C LEU A 86 -19.51 -17.53 9.75
N PRO A 87 -20.36 -17.80 10.76
CA PRO A 87 -20.46 -16.99 11.97
C PRO A 87 -19.11 -16.81 12.67
N GLU A 88 -18.89 -15.65 13.29
CA GLU A 88 -17.61 -15.27 13.87
C GLU A 88 -17.07 -16.26 14.92
N ASP A 89 -17.95 -16.84 15.73
CA ASP A 89 -17.66 -17.84 16.76
C ASP A 89 -17.16 -19.17 16.18
N LYS A 90 -17.41 -19.43 14.90
CA LYS A 90 -16.99 -20.64 14.18
C LYS A 90 -15.80 -20.41 13.25
N ARG A 91 -15.31 -19.19 13.11
CA ARG A 91 -14.16 -18.88 12.24
C ARG A 91 -12.87 -19.42 12.85
N MET A 92 -12.04 -20.03 12.01
CA MET A 92 -10.73 -20.53 12.41
C MET A 92 -9.66 -19.78 11.62
N ALA A 93 -8.93 -18.90 12.31
CA ALA A 93 -7.84 -18.14 11.71
C ALA A 93 -6.51 -18.84 11.95
N PHE A 94 -5.65 -18.84 10.94
CA PHE A 94 -4.28 -19.33 11.06
C PHE A 94 -3.30 -18.17 11.12
N ARG A 95 -2.20 -18.35 11.83
CA ARG A 95 -1.00 -17.53 11.69
C ARG A 95 0.02 -18.32 10.90
N MET A 96 0.83 -17.64 10.09
CA MET A 96 1.88 -18.28 9.30
C MET A 96 3.21 -17.53 9.39
N GLY A 97 4.30 -18.28 9.51
CA GLY A 97 5.67 -17.79 9.55
C GLY A 97 6.53 -18.50 8.51
N VAL A 98 7.28 -17.76 7.69
CA VAL A 98 8.17 -18.34 6.67
C VAL A 98 9.62 -17.91 6.88
N ASN A 99 10.51 -18.87 6.90
CA ASN A 99 11.95 -18.65 6.98
C ASN A 99 12.69 -19.48 5.92
N LEU A 100 13.89 -19.04 5.54
CA LEU A 100 14.84 -19.80 4.72
C LEU A 100 16.05 -20.12 5.61
N GLY A 101 16.45 -21.38 5.71
CA GLY A 101 17.58 -21.73 6.56
C GLY A 101 18.04 -23.17 6.42
N ASP A 102 19.20 -23.44 7.00
CA ASP A 102 19.73 -24.80 7.04
C ASP A 102 18.90 -25.68 7.96
N VAL A 103 18.54 -26.85 7.44
CA VAL A 103 17.79 -27.88 8.17
C VAL A 103 18.52 -29.21 8.11
N ILE A 104 18.35 -29.99 9.17
CA ILE A 104 18.75 -31.38 9.24
C ILE A 104 17.50 -32.22 8.97
N ALA A 105 17.50 -32.96 7.86
CA ALA A 105 16.46 -33.93 7.56
C ALA A 105 16.76 -35.24 8.29
N GLN A 106 15.78 -35.71 9.05
CA GLN A 106 15.79 -37.01 9.70
C GLN A 106 14.39 -37.62 9.61
N ASP A 107 14.30 -38.82 9.05
CA ASP A 107 13.03 -39.47 8.71
C ASP A 107 12.15 -38.55 7.84
N ASP A 108 10.88 -38.34 8.21
CA ASP A 108 9.93 -37.45 7.52
C ASP A 108 9.86 -36.04 8.13
N THR A 109 10.81 -35.67 9.00
CA THR A 109 10.80 -34.36 9.67
C THR A 109 12.11 -33.60 9.52
N ILE A 110 12.08 -32.32 9.92
CA ILE A 110 13.19 -31.39 9.81
C ILE A 110 13.48 -30.72 11.16
N TYR A 111 14.77 -30.52 11.44
CA TYR A 111 15.24 -29.86 12.66
C TYR A 111 16.25 -28.77 12.34
N GLY A 112 16.37 -27.78 13.23
CA GLY A 112 17.39 -26.74 13.16
C GLY A 112 16.85 -25.36 13.50
N ASP A 113 17.75 -24.40 13.62
CA ASP A 113 17.39 -23.02 13.96
C ASP A 113 16.45 -22.39 12.93
N GLY A 114 16.57 -22.80 11.66
CA GLY A 114 15.65 -22.37 10.61
C GLY A 114 14.18 -22.65 10.92
N VAL A 115 13.89 -23.79 11.56
CA VAL A 115 12.54 -24.20 12.00
C VAL A 115 12.07 -23.36 13.17
N ASN A 116 12.95 -23.11 14.14
CA ASN A 116 12.66 -22.29 15.31
C ASN A 116 12.35 -20.84 14.93
N ILE A 117 13.05 -20.28 13.93
CA ILE A 117 12.77 -18.94 13.39
C ILE A 117 11.39 -18.92 12.72
N ALA A 118 11.06 -19.90 11.88
CA ALA A 118 9.76 -19.97 11.22
C ALA A 118 8.61 -20.01 12.25
N ALA A 119 8.73 -20.86 13.27
CA ALA A 119 7.77 -20.93 14.37
C ALA A 119 7.68 -19.64 15.19
N ARG A 120 8.78 -18.88 15.32
CA ARG A 120 8.74 -17.57 15.99
C ARG A 120 8.03 -16.51 15.14
N LEU A 121 8.27 -16.51 13.83
CA LEU A 121 7.61 -15.60 12.91
C LEU A 121 6.10 -15.84 12.87
N GLU A 122 5.67 -17.10 12.92
CA GLU A 122 4.24 -17.45 13.06
C GLU A 122 3.62 -16.77 14.27
N LYS A 123 4.27 -16.82 15.45
CA LYS A 123 3.77 -16.17 16.67
C LYS A 123 3.74 -14.64 16.59
N LEU A 124 4.52 -14.04 15.70
CA LEU A 124 4.50 -12.59 15.46
C LEU A 124 3.39 -12.16 14.49
N ALA A 125 2.82 -13.09 13.72
CA ALA A 125 1.75 -12.78 12.81
C ALA A 125 0.45 -12.44 13.56
N GLU A 126 -0.32 -11.50 13.02
CA GLU A 126 -1.70 -11.28 13.45
C GLU A 126 -2.58 -12.45 12.97
N PRO A 127 -3.78 -12.67 13.55
CA PRO A 127 -4.71 -13.69 13.06
C PRO A 127 -5.01 -13.51 11.56
N GLY A 128 -4.79 -14.56 10.76
CA GLY A 128 -4.89 -14.50 9.29
C GLY A 128 -3.67 -13.88 8.60
N GLY A 129 -2.64 -13.53 9.36
CA GLY A 129 -1.42 -12.88 8.88
C GLY A 129 -0.31 -13.84 8.49
N ILE A 130 0.66 -13.29 7.75
CA ILE A 130 1.87 -13.98 7.32
C ILE A 130 3.08 -13.11 7.70
N CYS A 131 4.07 -13.70 8.35
CA CYS A 131 5.34 -13.06 8.67
C CYS A 131 6.49 -13.81 7.99
N VAL A 132 7.45 -13.07 7.44
CA VAL A 132 8.64 -13.65 6.79
C VAL A 132 9.92 -13.04 7.38
N ALA A 133 11.01 -13.81 7.41
CA ALA A 133 12.33 -13.29 7.75
C ALA A 133 12.91 -12.42 6.61
N ARG A 134 13.89 -11.57 6.94
CA ARG A 134 14.62 -10.74 5.96
C ARG A 134 15.15 -11.54 4.78
N ASN A 135 15.77 -12.69 5.03
CA ASN A 135 16.33 -13.55 3.98
C ASN A 135 15.27 -14.07 3.00
N VAL A 136 14.06 -14.38 3.47
CA VAL A 136 12.92 -14.73 2.62
C VAL A 136 12.48 -13.50 1.83
N TYR A 137 12.29 -12.36 2.50
CA TYR A 137 11.93 -11.09 1.86
C TYR A 137 12.87 -10.74 0.70
N GLU A 138 14.18 -10.81 0.91
CA GLU A 138 15.19 -10.54 -0.11
C GLU A 138 15.09 -11.50 -1.31
N GLN A 139 14.68 -12.74 -1.09
CA GLN A 139 14.52 -13.73 -2.16
C GLN A 139 13.23 -13.57 -2.96
N VAL A 140 12.19 -12.98 -2.38
CA VAL A 140 10.86 -12.87 -3.01
C VAL A 140 10.53 -11.46 -3.52
N LYS A 141 11.18 -10.42 -2.97
CA LYS A 141 11.01 -9.04 -3.40
C LYS A 141 11.30 -8.91 -4.90
N GLY A 142 10.32 -8.40 -5.65
CA GLY A 142 10.41 -8.24 -7.11
C GLY A 142 10.14 -9.50 -7.92
N LYS A 143 9.92 -10.67 -7.27
CA LYS A 143 9.48 -11.91 -7.92
C LYS A 143 8.00 -12.19 -7.69
N LEU A 144 7.49 -11.78 -6.54
CA LEU A 144 6.07 -11.89 -6.18
C LEU A 144 5.48 -10.48 -6.03
N ASP A 145 4.29 -10.29 -6.60
CA ASP A 145 3.53 -9.05 -6.47
C ASP A 145 2.75 -9.04 -5.15
N TYR A 146 3.50 -8.97 -4.05
CA TYR A 146 2.98 -8.89 -2.70
C TYR A 146 3.48 -7.62 -1.98
N SER A 147 2.72 -7.13 -1.01
CA SER A 147 3.13 -6.01 -0.17
C SER A 147 3.86 -6.53 1.07
N TYR A 148 4.98 -5.89 1.41
CA TYR A 148 5.83 -6.27 2.53
C TYR A 148 5.96 -5.08 3.51
N THR A 149 5.49 -5.24 4.74
CA THR A 149 5.62 -4.22 5.79
C THR A 149 6.68 -4.66 6.79
N ASP A 150 7.72 -3.85 6.98
CA ASP A 150 8.77 -4.13 7.96
C ASP A 150 8.24 -4.03 9.39
N LEU A 151 8.48 -5.07 10.19
CA LEU A 151 8.08 -5.16 11.60
C LEU A 151 9.26 -4.98 12.56
N GLY A 152 10.45 -4.64 12.04
CA GLY A 152 11.66 -4.46 12.83
C GLY A 152 12.33 -5.76 13.26
N SER A 153 13.35 -5.64 14.11
CA SER A 153 14.16 -6.75 14.61
C SER A 153 13.58 -7.36 15.88
N HIS A 154 13.44 -8.69 15.90
CA HIS A 154 12.88 -9.46 17.00
C HIS A 154 13.92 -10.44 17.54
N GLN A 155 14.09 -10.48 18.86
CA GLN A 155 14.94 -11.47 19.52
C GLN A 155 14.24 -12.83 19.54
N VAL A 156 14.94 -13.87 19.09
CA VAL A 156 14.43 -15.25 19.13
C VAL A 156 15.18 -15.98 20.23
N HIS A 157 14.44 -16.60 21.16
CA HIS A 157 15.04 -17.39 22.23
C HIS A 157 15.95 -18.47 21.62
N ASN A 158 17.21 -18.50 22.06
CA ASN A 158 18.28 -19.39 21.59
C ASN A 158 18.88 -19.09 20.20
N ILE A 159 18.76 -17.86 19.70
CA ILE A 159 19.45 -17.38 18.48
C ILE A 159 20.24 -16.12 18.81
N VAL A 160 21.51 -16.07 18.40
CA VAL A 160 22.46 -15.00 18.77
C VAL A 160 22.12 -13.66 18.09
N GLU A 161 21.57 -13.71 16.88
CA GLU A 161 21.21 -12.51 16.09
C GLU A 161 19.70 -12.27 16.06
N ALA A 162 19.30 -11.00 16.20
CA ALA A 162 17.91 -10.61 16.09
C ALA A 162 17.39 -10.81 14.65
N VAL A 163 16.24 -11.47 14.52
CA VAL A 163 15.62 -11.74 13.22
C VAL A 163 14.72 -10.55 12.86
N ARG A 164 15.00 -9.89 11.73
CA ARG A 164 14.10 -8.87 11.19
C ARG A 164 12.94 -9.51 10.45
N ALA A 165 11.72 -9.14 10.85
CA ALA A 165 10.48 -9.72 10.34
C ALA A 165 9.76 -8.73 9.41
N TYR A 166 9.07 -9.27 8.41
CA TYR A 166 8.22 -8.52 7.48
C TYR A 166 6.85 -9.17 7.43
N ARG A 167 5.79 -8.37 7.54
CA ARG A 167 4.43 -8.83 7.25
C ARG A 167 4.23 -8.91 5.75
N VAL A 168 3.61 -10.01 5.30
CA VAL A 168 3.22 -10.19 3.90
C VAL A 168 1.71 -10.12 3.81
N SER A 169 1.22 -9.35 2.86
CA SER A 169 -0.15 -9.44 2.38
C SER A 169 -0.12 -9.47 0.86
N ARG A 170 -1.13 -10.08 0.22
CA ARG A 170 -1.26 -9.97 -1.22
C ARG A 170 -1.26 -8.49 -1.56
N ALA A 171 -0.40 -8.06 -2.49
CA ALA A 171 -0.59 -6.74 -3.07
C ALA A 171 -1.97 -6.84 -3.68
N LYS A 172 -2.92 -6.02 -3.23
CA LYS A 172 -4.24 -6.00 -3.85
C LYS A 172 -3.96 -5.98 -5.35
N PRO A 173 -4.40 -6.98 -6.14
CA PRO A 173 -4.38 -6.82 -7.58
C PRO A 173 -5.05 -5.48 -7.79
N THR A 174 -4.45 -4.62 -8.60
CA THR A 174 -5.01 -3.35 -9.07
C THR A 174 -6.50 -3.54 -9.23
N SER A 175 -7.26 -3.22 -8.18
CA SER A 175 -8.54 -3.90 -8.07
C SER A 175 -9.43 -3.22 -9.05
N VAL A 176 -10.01 -4.02 -9.93
CA VAL A 176 -11.32 -3.73 -10.49
C VAL A 176 -12.22 -3.62 -9.27
N PHE A 177 -12.28 -2.41 -8.69
CA PHE A 177 -13.00 -2.14 -7.46
C PHE A 177 -14.47 -2.36 -7.75
N SER A 178 -15.07 -3.29 -7.02
CA SER A 178 -16.51 -3.29 -6.81
C SER A 178 -16.91 -1.90 -6.31
N THR A 179 -17.94 -1.32 -6.91
CA THR A 179 -18.43 0.05 -6.71
C THR A 179 -18.89 0.39 -5.28
N LYS A 180 -18.64 -0.49 -4.32
CA LYS A 180 -19.17 -0.41 -2.95
C LYS A 180 -18.19 0.12 -1.91
N ASP A 181 -16.89 0.13 -2.19
CA ASP A 181 -15.85 0.75 -1.35
C ASP A 181 -15.17 1.91 -2.09
N MET A 182 -15.96 2.78 -2.71
CA MET A 182 -15.47 4.12 -3.00
C MET A 182 -15.33 4.84 -1.66
N LEU A 183 -14.11 5.13 -1.23
CA LEU A 183 -13.92 6.27 -0.34
C LEU A 183 -14.61 7.45 -1.03
N ALA A 184 -15.70 7.94 -0.41
CA ALA A 184 -16.29 9.18 -0.85
C ALA A 184 -15.15 10.20 -0.90
N LEU A 185 -14.93 10.79 -2.08
CA LEU A 185 -13.96 11.87 -2.21
C LEU A 185 -14.27 12.87 -1.08
N PRO A 186 -13.27 13.30 -0.30
CA PRO A 186 -13.51 14.25 0.77
C PRO A 186 -14.32 15.44 0.24
N GLU A 187 -15.24 15.97 1.07
CA GLU A 187 -16.06 17.14 0.71
C GLU A 187 -15.18 18.32 0.29
N LYS A 188 -13.97 18.40 0.86
CA LYS A 188 -12.97 19.41 0.52
C LYS A 188 -12.11 19.01 -0.69
N PRO A 189 -11.69 19.97 -1.53
CA PRO A 189 -10.74 19.75 -2.61
C PRO A 189 -9.47 19.14 -2.06
N SER A 190 -8.98 18.07 -2.69
CA SER A 190 -7.82 17.31 -2.22
C SER A 190 -6.79 17.13 -3.31
N ILE A 191 -5.50 17.29 -2.96
CA ILE A 191 -4.37 17.19 -3.89
C ILE A 191 -3.29 16.26 -3.35
N ALA A 192 -2.71 15.45 -4.23
CA ALA A 192 -1.45 14.77 -3.99
C ALA A 192 -0.35 15.33 -4.91
N VAL A 193 0.86 15.50 -4.38
CA VAL A 193 2.05 15.81 -5.18
C VAL A 193 2.88 14.54 -5.30
N LEU A 194 3.02 14.01 -6.51
CA LEU A 194 3.79 12.82 -6.78
C LEU A 194 5.29 13.12 -6.84
N PRO A 195 6.15 12.12 -6.58
CA PRO A 195 7.60 12.23 -6.80
C PRO A 195 7.87 12.66 -8.24
N PHE A 196 8.68 13.70 -8.42
CA PHE A 196 9.06 14.15 -9.76
C PHE A 196 10.06 13.17 -10.36
N ASP A 197 9.88 12.86 -11.65
CA ASP A 197 10.79 11.97 -12.38
C ASP A 197 12.15 12.63 -12.57
N ASN A 198 13.21 11.96 -12.13
CA ASN A 198 14.58 12.38 -12.44
C ASN A 198 14.97 11.91 -13.85
N MET A 199 14.92 12.82 -14.82
CA MET A 199 15.35 12.59 -16.20
C MET A 199 16.82 13.00 -16.44
N SER A 200 17.54 13.31 -15.37
CA SER A 200 19.00 13.52 -15.37
C SER A 200 19.61 12.14 -15.16
N GLY A 201 20.43 11.63 -16.08
CA GLY A 201 20.94 10.25 -16.08
C GLY A 201 21.84 9.84 -14.89
N ASP A 202 21.81 10.59 -13.81
CA ASP A 202 22.54 10.42 -12.56
C ASP A 202 21.54 10.21 -11.40
N PRO A 203 21.45 8.99 -10.84
CA PRO A 203 20.58 8.66 -9.71
C PRO A 203 20.88 9.44 -8.44
N GLU A 204 22.11 9.92 -8.24
CA GLU A 204 22.47 10.72 -7.06
C GLU A 204 21.75 12.06 -7.05
N GLN A 205 21.21 12.52 -8.18
CA GLN A 205 20.46 13.78 -8.28
C GLN A 205 18.99 13.66 -7.88
N GLY A 206 18.54 12.47 -7.47
CA GLY A 206 17.17 12.23 -7.02
C GLY A 206 16.78 13.03 -5.77
N TYR A 207 17.75 13.42 -4.93
CA TYR A 207 17.46 14.24 -3.73
C TYR A 207 16.89 15.62 -4.10
N PHE A 208 17.29 16.18 -5.24
CA PHE A 208 16.84 17.50 -5.66
C PHE A 208 15.37 17.45 -6.06
N ALA A 209 14.98 16.47 -6.89
CA ALA A 209 13.57 16.23 -7.23
C ALA A 209 12.71 15.95 -5.98
N ASP A 210 13.25 15.16 -5.03
CA ASP A 210 12.56 14.86 -3.76
C ASP A 210 12.38 16.08 -2.85
N GLY A 211 13.37 16.98 -2.83
CA GLY A 211 13.35 18.23 -2.08
C GLY A 211 12.35 19.23 -2.65
N MET A 212 12.30 19.35 -3.98
CA MET A 212 11.31 20.17 -4.68
C MET A 212 9.88 19.76 -4.34
N VAL A 213 9.59 18.46 -4.37
CA VAL A 213 8.25 17.95 -4.03
C VAL A 213 7.89 18.28 -2.57
N GLU A 214 8.84 18.18 -1.65
CA GLU A 214 8.62 18.52 -0.24
C GLU A 214 8.25 20.00 -0.05
N GLU A 215 8.93 20.90 -0.76
CA GLU A 215 8.62 22.32 -0.69
C GLU A 215 7.26 22.67 -1.29
N ILE A 216 6.89 22.04 -2.40
CA ILE A 216 5.58 22.21 -3.01
C ILE A 216 4.48 21.71 -2.07
N ILE A 217 4.64 20.53 -1.45
CA ILE A 217 3.69 20.01 -0.45
C ILE A 217 3.56 20.99 0.72
N THR A 218 4.69 21.49 1.23
CA THR A 218 4.73 22.45 2.33
C THR A 218 4.01 23.76 1.97
N ALA A 219 4.23 24.27 0.76
CA ALA A 219 3.64 25.52 0.31
C ALA A 219 2.13 25.39 0.03
N LEU A 220 1.69 24.29 -0.61
CA LEU A 220 0.28 23.99 -0.82
C LEU A 220 -0.47 23.78 0.51
N SER A 221 0.19 23.18 1.52
CA SER A 221 -0.40 22.91 2.85
C SER A 221 -0.79 24.18 3.61
N ARG A 222 -0.26 25.36 3.20
CA ARG A 222 -0.67 26.66 3.76
C ARG A 222 -2.07 27.10 3.29
N THR A 223 -2.60 26.46 2.24
CA THR A 223 -3.91 26.76 1.68
C THR A 223 -5.00 26.04 2.48
N ARG A 224 -5.66 26.76 3.40
CA ARG A 224 -6.59 26.16 4.39
C ARG A 224 -7.79 25.40 3.80
N TRP A 225 -8.21 25.74 2.58
CA TRP A 225 -9.34 25.10 1.91
C TRP A 225 -8.95 23.84 1.12
N LEU A 226 -7.65 23.59 0.95
CA LEU A 226 -7.09 22.50 0.16
C LEU A 226 -6.55 21.41 1.10
N PHE A 227 -7.01 20.18 0.92
CA PHE A 227 -6.49 19.02 1.65
C PHE A 227 -5.28 18.44 0.92
N VAL A 228 -4.09 18.55 1.49
CA VAL A 228 -2.85 18.08 0.87
C VAL A 228 -2.45 16.73 1.46
N ILE A 229 -2.18 15.75 0.60
CA ILE A 229 -1.70 14.43 1.02
C ILE A 229 -0.27 14.50 1.53
N ALA A 230 -0.02 13.80 2.64
CA ALA A 230 1.29 13.70 3.24
C ALA A 230 2.30 13.06 2.28
N ARG A 231 3.53 13.59 2.30
CA ARG A 231 4.66 13.15 1.47
C ARG A 231 4.83 11.63 1.43
N ASN A 232 4.83 10.97 2.59
CA ASN A 232 5.07 9.53 2.70
C ASN A 232 4.05 8.68 1.91
N SER A 233 2.81 9.14 1.79
CA SER A 233 1.77 8.46 1.01
C SER A 233 2.03 8.58 -0.48
N SER A 234 2.39 9.78 -0.96
CA SER A 234 2.71 10.01 -2.38
C SER A 234 4.03 9.34 -2.81
N PHE A 235 5.02 9.25 -1.92
CA PHE A 235 6.33 8.68 -2.26
C PHE A 235 6.32 7.17 -2.47
N THR A 236 5.22 6.49 -2.13
CA THR A 236 5.02 5.08 -2.48
C THR A 236 4.99 4.82 -3.99
N TYR A 237 4.70 5.85 -4.79
CA TYR A 237 4.66 5.81 -6.25
C TYR A 237 6.00 6.10 -6.93
N LYS A 238 7.07 6.40 -6.16
CA LYS A 238 8.38 6.74 -6.73
C LYS A 238 8.93 5.60 -7.59
N GLY A 239 9.34 5.94 -8.82
CA GLY A 239 9.94 4.98 -9.76
C GLY A 239 8.95 3.95 -10.33
N ARG A 240 7.65 4.20 -10.24
CA ARG A 240 6.60 3.37 -10.82
C ARG A 240 5.93 4.13 -11.96
N ALA A 241 5.60 3.45 -13.05
CA ALA A 241 4.65 3.98 -14.02
C ALA A 241 3.24 3.89 -13.41
N VAL A 242 2.55 5.03 -13.27
CA VAL A 242 1.27 5.12 -12.56
C VAL A 242 0.20 5.76 -13.44
N ASP A 243 -1.01 5.22 -13.40
CA ASP A 243 -2.19 5.88 -13.95
C ASP A 243 -2.70 6.90 -12.92
N ILE A 244 -2.76 8.18 -13.29
CA ILE A 244 -3.20 9.26 -12.41
C ILE A 244 -4.62 9.05 -11.90
N LYS A 245 -5.49 8.41 -12.69
CA LYS A 245 -6.85 8.07 -12.22
C LYS A 245 -6.81 7.03 -11.10
N GLN A 246 -5.85 6.11 -11.16
CA GLN A 246 -5.64 5.14 -10.10
C GLN A 246 -5.09 5.81 -8.83
N VAL A 247 -4.09 6.68 -8.98
CA VAL A 247 -3.53 7.47 -7.86
C VAL A 247 -4.62 8.27 -7.14
N GLY A 248 -5.50 8.94 -7.90
CA GLY A 248 -6.62 9.69 -7.33
C GLY A 248 -7.55 8.83 -6.47
N ARG A 249 -7.86 7.61 -6.95
CA ARG A 249 -8.71 6.67 -6.21
C ARG A 249 -8.02 6.10 -4.97
N GLU A 250 -6.74 5.74 -5.08
CA GLU A 250 -5.99 5.12 -3.98
C GLU A 250 -5.68 6.08 -2.85
N LEU A 251 -5.29 7.32 -3.19
CA LEU A 251 -5.01 8.36 -2.20
C LEU A 251 -6.27 9.12 -1.76
N GLY A 252 -7.42 8.88 -2.39
CA GLY A 252 -8.65 9.63 -2.11
C GLY A 252 -8.54 11.11 -2.50
N VAL A 253 -7.75 11.41 -3.54
CA VAL A 253 -7.55 12.78 -4.02
C VAL A 253 -8.27 13.07 -5.31
N ARG A 254 -8.73 14.30 -5.45
CA ARG A 254 -9.36 14.78 -6.68
C ARG A 254 -8.32 15.29 -7.68
N TYR A 255 -7.23 15.85 -7.19
CA TYR A 255 -6.19 16.46 -8.01
C TYR A 255 -4.84 15.82 -7.75
N VAL A 256 -4.03 15.70 -8.80
CA VAL A 256 -2.67 15.18 -8.71
C VAL A 256 -1.73 16.16 -9.42
N LEU A 257 -0.64 16.51 -8.74
CA LEU A 257 0.47 17.26 -9.30
C LEU A 257 1.62 16.29 -9.57
N GLU A 258 2.01 16.17 -10.82
CA GLU A 258 3.17 15.38 -11.25
C GLU A 258 4.19 16.27 -11.98
N GLY A 259 5.39 15.77 -12.16
CA GLY A 259 6.44 16.55 -12.78
C GLY A 259 7.70 15.77 -13.07
N SER A 260 8.64 16.45 -13.71
CA SER A 260 9.95 15.89 -14.01
C SER A 260 11.02 16.96 -13.82
N VAL A 261 12.21 16.49 -13.46
CA VAL A 261 13.41 17.32 -13.35
C VAL A 261 14.46 16.77 -14.28
N ARG A 262 15.04 17.64 -15.10
CA ARG A 262 16.17 17.33 -15.96
C ARG A 262 17.28 18.34 -15.71
N LYS A 263 18.40 17.86 -15.21
CA LYS A 263 19.65 18.58 -15.10
C LYS A 263 20.60 18.17 -16.22
N ALA A 264 21.15 19.16 -16.92
CA ALA A 264 22.15 18.96 -17.97
C ALA A 264 23.23 20.04 -17.84
N ALA A 265 24.47 19.63 -17.56
CA ALA A 265 25.60 20.51 -17.29
C ALA A 265 25.24 21.56 -16.21
N SER A 266 25.18 22.85 -16.58
CA SER A 266 24.87 23.97 -15.70
C SER A 266 23.40 24.43 -15.74
N ARG A 267 22.50 23.70 -16.42
CA ARG A 267 21.08 24.07 -16.52
C ARG A 267 20.17 23.03 -15.89
N VAL A 268 19.12 23.52 -15.25
CA VAL A 268 18.04 22.73 -14.67
C VAL A 268 16.74 23.09 -15.35
N ARG A 269 15.99 22.08 -15.77
CA ARG A 269 14.65 22.19 -16.32
C ARG A 269 13.69 21.41 -15.43
N ILE A 270 12.63 22.07 -15.00
CA ILE A 270 11.57 21.48 -14.20
C ILE A 270 10.25 21.62 -14.97
N THR A 271 9.49 20.55 -15.04
CA THR A 271 8.12 20.57 -15.58
C THR A 271 7.15 20.14 -14.50
N GLY A 272 6.05 20.86 -14.33
CA GLY A 272 4.97 20.49 -13.41
C GLY A 272 3.63 20.49 -14.14
N GLN A 273 2.76 19.54 -13.79
CA GLN A 273 1.42 19.40 -14.37
C GLN A 273 0.39 19.05 -13.31
N LEU A 274 -0.72 19.78 -13.30
CA LEU A 274 -1.87 19.55 -12.45
C LEU A 274 -2.95 18.82 -13.25
N ILE A 275 -3.40 17.68 -12.74
CA ILE A 275 -4.35 16.79 -13.41
C ILE A 275 -5.54 16.57 -12.48
N ASP A 276 -6.76 16.64 -13.03
CA ASP A 276 -7.96 16.13 -12.38
C ASP A 276 -7.95 14.59 -12.47
N ALA A 277 -7.76 13.93 -11.34
CA ALA A 277 -7.65 12.48 -11.28
C ALA A 277 -8.98 11.75 -11.50
N THR A 278 -10.11 12.46 -11.50
CA THR A 278 -11.42 11.86 -11.82
C THR A 278 -11.63 11.76 -13.33
N THR A 279 -11.29 12.81 -14.08
CA THR A 279 -11.50 12.89 -15.52
C THR A 279 -10.26 12.51 -16.33
N GLY A 280 -9.07 12.72 -15.76
CA GLY A 280 -7.78 12.69 -16.45
C GLY A 280 -7.45 13.98 -17.21
N ALA A 281 -8.22 15.06 -16.99
CA ALA A 281 -8.00 16.33 -17.67
C ALA A 281 -6.80 17.09 -17.07
N HIS A 282 -5.91 17.59 -17.93
CA HIS A 282 -4.84 18.50 -17.51
C HIS A 282 -5.44 19.89 -17.25
N LEU A 283 -5.34 20.36 -16.01
CA LEU A 283 -5.86 21.67 -15.58
C LEU A 283 -4.81 22.78 -15.72
N TRP A 284 -3.54 22.42 -15.56
CA TRP A 284 -2.40 23.33 -15.68
C TRP A 284 -1.14 22.54 -15.99
N ALA A 285 -0.24 23.13 -16.76
CA ALA A 285 1.09 22.60 -17.04
C ALA A 285 2.03 23.77 -17.29
N ASP A 286 3.24 23.72 -16.75
CA ASP A 286 4.25 24.75 -16.96
C ASP A 286 5.67 24.19 -16.91
N ARG A 287 6.62 24.98 -17.40
CA ARG A 287 8.04 24.65 -17.47
C ARG A 287 8.90 25.80 -16.96
N PHE A 288 9.84 25.45 -16.09
CA PHE A 288 10.80 26.34 -15.49
C PHE A 288 12.20 25.95 -15.97
N ASP A 289 12.99 26.93 -16.41
CA ASP A 289 14.35 26.74 -16.89
C ASP A 289 15.27 27.70 -16.10
N GLY A 290 16.32 27.18 -15.47
CA GLY A 290 17.27 28.00 -14.69
C GLY A 290 18.70 27.47 -14.69
N GLY A 291 19.60 28.23 -14.09
CA GLY A 291 20.99 27.85 -13.86
C GLY A 291 21.14 26.94 -12.63
N LEU A 292 22.20 26.13 -12.59
CA LEU A 292 22.54 25.33 -11.41
C LEU A 292 23.09 26.20 -10.26
N GLU A 293 23.73 27.32 -10.58
CA GLU A 293 24.20 28.29 -9.58
C GLU A 293 23.05 28.92 -8.78
N ASP A 294 21.89 29.11 -9.43
CA ASP A 294 20.70 29.73 -8.85
C ASP A 294 19.61 28.69 -8.52
N VAL A 295 20.01 27.44 -8.22
CA VAL A 295 19.04 26.33 -8.09
C VAL A 295 18.03 26.54 -6.96
N PHE A 296 18.43 27.22 -5.88
CA PHE A 296 17.55 27.54 -4.77
C PHE A 296 16.55 28.63 -5.14
N ASP A 297 16.98 29.65 -5.89
CA ASP A 297 16.09 30.70 -6.40
C ASP A 297 15.10 30.13 -7.41
N LEU A 298 15.56 29.22 -8.28
CA LEU A 298 14.70 28.48 -9.21
C LEU A 298 13.66 27.63 -8.47
N GLN A 299 14.06 26.99 -7.37
CA GLN A 299 13.18 26.18 -6.54
C GLN A 299 12.10 27.03 -5.84
N GLU A 300 12.48 28.20 -5.31
CA GLU A 300 11.54 29.15 -4.73
C GLU A 300 10.58 29.71 -5.79
N GLU A 301 11.09 30.04 -6.99
CA GLU A 301 10.30 30.49 -8.12
C GLU A 301 9.27 29.45 -8.55
N VAL A 302 9.70 28.19 -8.72
CA VAL A 302 8.81 27.07 -9.07
C VAL A 302 7.74 26.93 -8.01
N THR A 303 8.10 26.89 -6.72
CA THR A 303 7.14 26.73 -5.63
C THR A 303 6.12 27.86 -5.61
N ARG A 304 6.56 29.12 -5.75
CA ARG A 304 5.69 30.30 -5.80
C ARG A 304 4.77 30.27 -7.02
N SER A 305 5.29 29.92 -8.19
CA SER A 305 4.51 29.83 -9.43
C SER A 305 3.49 28.70 -9.37
N VAL A 306 3.89 27.52 -8.91
CA VAL A 306 3.03 26.36 -8.69
C VAL A 306 1.89 26.71 -7.75
N VAL A 307 2.15 27.28 -6.57
CA VAL A 307 1.06 27.66 -5.64
C VAL A 307 0.19 28.78 -6.22
N GLY A 308 0.80 29.81 -6.80
CA GLY A 308 0.11 30.97 -7.37
C GLY A 308 -0.76 30.64 -8.58
N ALA A 309 -0.41 29.61 -9.36
CA ALA A 309 -1.16 29.16 -10.52
C ALA A 309 -2.16 28.04 -10.19
N ILE A 310 -1.80 27.11 -9.30
CA ILE A 310 -2.64 25.95 -8.97
C ILE A 310 -3.85 26.35 -8.13
N ALA A 311 -3.69 27.17 -7.08
CA ALA A 311 -4.82 27.48 -6.20
C ALA A 311 -6.00 28.13 -6.95
N PRO A 312 -5.80 29.14 -7.82
CA PRO A 312 -6.91 29.71 -8.62
C PRO A 312 -7.50 28.72 -9.63
N LYS A 313 -6.67 27.83 -10.22
CA LYS A 313 -7.14 26.82 -11.17
C LYS A 313 -7.99 25.76 -10.50
N LEU A 314 -7.60 25.32 -9.31
CA LEU A 314 -8.37 24.41 -8.47
C LEU A 314 -9.69 25.06 -8.03
N GLU A 315 -9.66 26.31 -7.59
CA GLU A 315 -10.87 27.03 -7.20
C GLU A 315 -11.86 27.15 -8.37
N GLN A 316 -11.38 27.49 -9.57
CA GLN A 316 -12.21 27.51 -10.78
C GLN A 316 -12.79 26.14 -11.13
N ALA A 317 -11.98 25.09 -11.08
CA ALA A 317 -12.44 23.71 -11.34
C ALA A 317 -13.52 23.29 -10.34
N GLU A 318 -13.35 23.63 -9.06
CA GLU A 318 -14.31 23.33 -8.00
C GLU A 318 -15.60 24.13 -8.13
N ILE A 319 -15.53 25.41 -8.52
CA ILE A 319 -16.71 26.23 -8.81
C ILE A 319 -17.54 25.62 -9.95
N GLU A 320 -16.90 25.25 -11.06
CA GLU A 320 -17.59 24.67 -12.22
C GLU A 320 -18.19 23.29 -11.89
N ARG A 321 -17.49 22.50 -11.08
CA ARG A 321 -18.00 21.24 -10.54
C ARG A 321 -19.23 21.48 -9.67
N ALA A 322 -19.14 22.41 -8.72
CA ALA A 322 -20.21 22.71 -7.79
C ALA A 322 -21.47 23.14 -8.54
N LYS A 323 -21.37 23.96 -9.60
CA LYS A 323 -22.51 24.39 -10.44
C LYS A 323 -23.23 23.23 -11.14
N ARG A 324 -22.55 22.14 -11.47
CA ARG A 324 -23.12 20.99 -12.23
C ARG A 324 -23.85 19.98 -11.36
N LYS A 325 -23.65 20.01 -10.04
CA LYS A 325 -24.33 19.08 -9.11
C LYS A 325 -25.83 19.43 -8.94
N PRO A 326 -26.72 18.45 -8.80
CA PRO A 326 -28.09 18.70 -8.36
C PRO A 326 -28.11 19.40 -7.00
N THR A 327 -29.07 20.30 -6.79
CA THR A 327 -29.19 21.08 -5.55
C THR A 327 -29.42 20.23 -4.30
N GLU A 328 -30.02 19.05 -4.47
CA GLU A 328 -30.31 18.08 -3.40
C GLU A 328 -29.08 17.29 -2.90
N HIS A 329 -27.92 17.41 -3.55
CA HIS A 329 -26.69 16.67 -3.23
C HIS A 329 -25.48 17.58 -2.97
N LEU A 330 -25.71 18.84 -2.60
CA LEU A 330 -24.66 19.81 -2.28
C LEU A 330 -24.28 19.74 -0.81
N ASP A 331 -22.97 19.86 -0.55
CA ASP A 331 -22.44 20.11 0.78
C ASP A 331 -22.27 21.63 1.03
N ALA A 332 -21.99 22.00 2.28
CA ALA A 332 -21.82 23.41 2.67
C ALA A 332 -20.68 24.13 1.93
N TYR A 333 -19.64 23.39 1.50
CA TYR A 333 -18.52 23.96 0.76
C TYR A 333 -18.89 24.21 -0.70
N ASP A 334 -19.66 23.32 -1.33
CA ASP A 334 -20.22 23.51 -2.67
C ASP A 334 -21.17 24.74 -2.71
N TYR A 335 -21.98 24.95 -1.68
CA TYR A 335 -22.79 26.18 -1.54
C TYR A 335 -21.92 27.43 -1.45
N TYR A 336 -20.87 27.41 -0.64
CA TYR A 336 -19.92 28.51 -0.55
C TYR A 336 -19.27 28.83 -1.90
N LEU A 337 -18.81 27.82 -2.65
CA LEU A 337 -18.21 28.00 -3.98
C LEU A 337 -19.20 28.59 -4.99
N ARG A 338 -20.47 28.16 -4.98
CA ARG A 338 -21.53 28.76 -5.80
C ARG A 338 -21.75 30.22 -5.43
N GLY A 339 -21.79 30.54 -4.14
CA GLY A 339 -21.90 31.92 -3.64
C GLY A 339 -20.74 32.81 -4.12
N ILE A 340 -19.50 32.33 -4.04
CA ILE A 340 -18.31 33.03 -4.55
C ILE A 340 -18.40 33.23 -6.06
N ALA A 341 -18.83 32.22 -6.82
CA ALA A 341 -19.03 32.33 -8.26
C ALA A 341 -20.07 33.40 -8.62
N SER A 342 -21.17 33.46 -7.88
CA SER A 342 -22.23 34.47 -8.05
C SER A 342 -21.77 35.89 -7.67
N LEU A 343 -20.92 36.01 -6.64
CA LEU A 343 -20.27 37.27 -6.25
C LEU A 343 -19.36 37.81 -7.35
N HIS A 344 -18.60 36.94 -8.04
CA HIS A 344 -17.73 37.35 -9.15
C HIS A 344 -18.49 37.81 -10.41
N GLN A 345 -19.78 37.47 -10.54
CA GLN A 345 -20.60 37.93 -11.68
C GLN A 345 -21.18 39.34 -11.49
N LEU A 346 -21.27 39.85 -10.25
CA LEU A 346 -21.71 41.21 -9.91
C LEU A 346 -23.02 41.68 -10.60
N THR A 347 -23.94 40.78 -10.93
CA THR A 347 -25.26 41.14 -11.49
C THR A 347 -26.35 41.02 -10.43
N ARG A 348 -27.44 41.77 -10.61
CA ARG A 348 -28.60 41.73 -9.69
C ARG A 348 -29.25 40.33 -9.65
N GLU A 349 -29.18 39.61 -10.75
CA GLU A 349 -29.72 38.25 -10.88
C GLU A 349 -28.79 37.22 -10.22
N SER A 350 -27.47 37.39 -10.30
CA SER A 350 -26.51 36.50 -9.61
C SER A 350 -26.59 36.62 -8.09
N THR A 351 -26.87 37.82 -7.57
CA THR A 351 -27.06 38.05 -6.13
C THR A 351 -28.34 37.41 -5.59
N ALA A 352 -29.41 37.35 -6.38
CA ALA A 352 -30.64 36.64 -6.00
C ALA A 352 -30.45 35.11 -5.96
N ASN A 353 -29.69 34.56 -6.92
CA ASN A 353 -29.35 33.13 -6.96
C ASN A 353 -28.36 32.71 -5.88
N ALA A 354 -27.61 33.64 -5.26
CA ALA A 354 -26.71 33.34 -4.15
C ALA A 354 -27.43 33.16 -2.80
N LEU A 355 -28.72 33.54 -2.70
CA LEU A 355 -29.52 33.50 -1.48
C LEU A 355 -30.48 32.30 -1.39
N GLN A 356 -30.59 31.51 -2.47
CA GLN A 356 -31.31 30.23 -2.52
C GLN A 356 -30.32 29.08 -2.36
#